data_AF-A0A9Q9IP46-F1
#
_entry.id   AF-A0A9Q9IP46-F1
#
_cell.length_a   1.000
_cell.length_b   1.000
_cell.length_c   1.000
_cell.angle_alpha   90.00
_cell.angle_beta   90.00
_cell.angle_gamma   90.00
#
_symmetry.space_group_name_H-M   'P 1'
#
loop_
_entity.id
_entity.type
_entity.pdbx_description
1 polymer ?
#
loop_
_entity_poly.entity_id
_entity_poly.type
_entity_poly.pdbx_seq_one_letter_code
_entity_poly.pdbx_strand_id
1 'polypeptide(L)'
;MAALAVCAVATARWKDRTVPQASPPRTPDQSVGHTMARALRRSTMRCEGINVLLCDGAAAFQTVFHFHLHVIPRYTGDGWTIKATPPERERSLLDRDAQAIRDAVAAAG
;
A
#
# COMPACT_ATOMS: atom_id res chain seq x y z
N MET A 1 0.69 7.71 -22.27
CA MET A 1 1.07 8.17 -20.92
C MET A 1 1.24 6.95 -20.02
N ALA A 2 2.37 6.25 -20.12
CA ALA A 2 2.66 5.11 -19.26
C ALA A 2 3.34 5.66 -18.00
N ALA A 3 2.57 5.82 -16.92
CA ALA A 3 3.20 5.86 -15.60
C ALA A 3 3.88 4.49 -15.44
N LEU A 4 5.21 4.48 -15.44
CA LEU A 4 5.98 3.29 -15.10
C LEU A 4 5.73 3.03 -13.60
N ALA A 5 4.58 2.45 -13.26
CA ALA A 5 4.34 1.86 -11.97
C ALA A 5 5.25 0.64 -11.92
N VAL A 6 6.36 0.75 -11.20
CA VAL A 6 7.16 -0.43 -10.88
C VAL A 6 6.32 -1.23 -9.89
N CYS A 7 5.51 -2.16 -10.40
CA CYS A 7 4.85 -3.19 -9.60
C CYS A 7 5.95 -4.09 -9.03
N ALA A 8 6.39 -3.81 -7.83
CA ALA A 8 7.36 -4.65 -7.15
C ALA A 8 6.99 -4.70 -5.67
N VAL A 9 6.08 -5.62 -5.32
CA VAL A 9 6.37 -6.84 -4.54
C VAL A 9 5.09 -7.68 -4.58
N ALA A 10 5.10 -8.77 -5.35
CA ALA A 10 4.10 -9.82 -5.27
C ALA A 10 4.61 -10.87 -4.27
N THR A 11 4.24 -10.74 -3.01
CA THR A 11 4.43 -11.83 -2.05
C THR A 11 3.07 -12.36 -1.62
N ALA A 12 2.87 -13.64 -1.94
CA ALA A 12 1.69 -14.47 -1.75
C ALA A 12 0.58 -14.37 -2.81
N ARG A 13 0.36 -15.51 -3.48
CA ARG A 13 -0.87 -15.77 -4.24
C ARG A 13 -2.03 -15.73 -3.25
N TRP A 14 -2.93 -14.77 -3.39
CA TRP A 14 -4.26 -14.87 -2.81
C TRP A 14 -5.07 -15.82 -3.71
N LYS A 15 -4.90 -17.13 -3.53
CA LYS A 15 -5.74 -18.13 -4.19
C LYS A 15 -7.03 -18.26 -3.37
N ASP A 16 -8.14 -18.05 -4.06
CA ASP A 16 -9.50 -18.53 -3.79
C ASP A 16 -9.84 -18.96 -2.34
N ARG A 17 -10.91 -18.38 -1.79
CA ARG A 17 -11.39 -18.48 -0.40
C ARG A 17 -11.81 -19.90 0.03
N THR A 18 -11.57 -20.93 -0.80
CA THR A 18 -12.05 -22.30 -0.63
C THR A 18 -10.98 -23.32 -0.23
N VAL A 19 -9.71 -22.94 -0.10
CA VAL A 19 -8.61 -23.86 0.28
C VAL A 19 -8.09 -23.57 1.70
N PRO A 20 -7.85 -24.59 2.55
CA PRO A 20 -7.32 -24.38 3.90
C PRO A 20 -6.01 -23.59 3.88
N GLN A 21 -5.94 -22.53 4.71
CA GLN A 21 -4.82 -21.62 4.80
C GLN A 21 -3.49 -22.35 5.06
N ALA A 22 -2.55 -22.25 4.12
CA ALA A 22 -1.13 -22.32 4.45
C ALA A 22 -0.76 -21.06 5.25
N SER A 23 0.14 -21.21 6.22
CA SER A 23 0.59 -20.20 7.19
C SER A 23 0.65 -18.78 6.63
N PRO A 24 0.26 -17.75 7.40
CA PRO A 24 0.19 -16.39 6.91
C PRO A 24 1.53 -15.99 6.29
N PRO A 25 1.55 -15.41 5.07
CA PRO A 25 2.78 -14.88 4.53
C PRO A 25 3.33 -13.85 5.51
N ARG A 26 4.63 -13.94 5.82
CA ARG A 26 5.35 -12.93 6.61
C ARG A 26 4.92 -11.56 6.12
N THR A 27 4.36 -10.74 7.01
CA THR A 27 3.97 -9.36 6.74
C THR A 27 5.13 -8.67 6.02
N PRO A 28 4.88 -7.89 4.94
CA PRO A 28 5.91 -7.05 4.38
C PRO A 28 6.44 -6.16 5.51
N ASP A 29 7.66 -6.42 5.94
CA ASP A 29 8.35 -5.56 6.88
C ASP A 29 8.41 -4.16 6.24
N GLN A 30 8.20 -3.11 7.04
CA GLN A 30 8.36 -1.71 6.63
C GLN A 30 9.68 -1.48 5.87
N SER A 31 10.67 -2.36 6.10
CA SER A 31 11.90 -2.47 5.33
C SER A 31 11.74 -2.63 3.81
N VAL A 32 10.67 -3.22 3.28
CA VAL A 32 10.49 -3.42 1.84
C VAL A 32 10.38 -2.09 1.11
N GLY A 33 9.51 -1.19 1.58
CA GLY A 33 9.36 0.14 0.99
C GLY A 33 10.67 0.94 1.04
N HIS A 34 11.36 0.93 2.18
CA HIS A 34 12.65 1.59 2.31
C HIS A 34 13.75 0.96 1.44
N THR A 35 13.75 -0.36 1.27
CA THR A 35 14.68 -1.06 0.38
C THR A 35 14.47 -0.66 -1.06
N MET A 36 13.23 -0.63 -1.53
CA MET A 36 12.89 -0.16 -2.88
C MET A 36 13.27 1.30 -3.09
N ALA A 37 12.99 2.18 -2.12
CA ALA A 37 13.36 3.60 -2.19
C ALA A 37 14.88 3.78 -2.36
N ARG A 38 15.69 3.04 -1.58
CA ARG A 38 17.15 3.07 -1.69
C ARG A 38 17.64 2.53 -3.05
N ALA A 39 17.04 1.46 -3.55
CA ALA A 39 17.41 0.87 -4.84
C ALA A 39 17.11 1.83 -6.00
N LEU A 40 15.92 2.44 -6.01
CA LEU A 40 15.50 3.38 -7.05
C LEU A 40 16.32 4.68 -7.06
N ARG A 41 16.73 5.18 -5.89
CA ARG A 41 17.68 6.30 -5.78
C ARG A 41 19.04 5.98 -6.38
N ARG A 42 19.51 4.73 -6.25
CA ARG A 42 20.80 4.28 -6.78
C ARG A 42 20.73 3.77 -8.23
N SER A 43 19.54 3.53 -8.77
CA SER A 43 19.35 3.14 -10.16
C SER A 43 19.39 4.37 -11.08
N THR A 44 19.48 4.15 -12.38
CA THR A 44 19.45 5.20 -13.42
C THR A 44 18.22 6.11 -13.34
N MET A 45 17.17 5.69 -12.62
CA MET A 45 15.99 6.51 -12.39
C MET A 45 16.25 7.69 -11.45
N ARG A 46 17.19 7.55 -10.49
CA ARG A 46 17.62 8.61 -9.56
C ARG A 46 16.45 9.38 -8.92
N CYS A 47 15.36 8.68 -8.56
CA CYS A 47 14.19 9.35 -7.98
C CYS A 47 14.50 9.94 -6.60
N GLU A 48 13.84 11.04 -6.25
CA GLU A 48 14.06 11.74 -4.98
C GLU A 48 13.22 11.10 -3.85
N GLY A 49 12.06 10.57 -4.21
CA GLY A 49 11.15 9.88 -3.30
C GLY A 49 10.42 8.70 -3.95
N ILE A 50 9.59 8.03 -3.15
CA ILE A 50 8.62 7.05 -3.65
C ILE A 50 7.28 7.27 -2.96
N ASN A 51 6.18 6.95 -3.66
CA ASN A 51 4.92 6.59 -3.02
C ASN A 51 4.75 5.07 -3.06
N VAL A 52 4.18 4.52 -1.99
CA VAL A 52 3.75 3.12 -1.93
C VAL A 52 2.23 3.13 -1.82
N LEU A 53 1.55 2.40 -2.71
CA LEU A 53 0.10 2.27 -2.72
C LEU A 53 -0.30 0.80 -2.70
N LEU A 54 -1.20 0.45 -1.78
CA LEU A 54 -1.89 -0.83 -1.70
C LEU A 54 -3.37 -0.60 -1.96
N CYS A 55 -3.91 -1.31 -2.94
CA CYS A 55 -5.34 -1.33 -3.22
C CYS A 55 -5.87 -2.72 -2.83
N ASP A 56 -6.68 -2.78 -1.78
CA ASP A 56 -7.29 -4.02 -1.29
C ASP A 56 -8.81 -3.97 -1.46
N GLY A 57 -9.32 -4.75 -2.42
CA GLY A 57 -10.71 -4.76 -2.83
C GLY A 57 -11.06 -3.81 -3.98
N ALA A 58 -12.14 -4.13 -4.69
CA ALA A 58 -12.59 -3.38 -5.87
C ALA A 58 -12.91 -1.91 -5.56
N ALA A 59 -13.50 -1.63 -4.39
CA ALA A 59 -13.79 -0.27 -3.93
C ALA A 59 -12.53 0.58 -3.72
N ALA A 60 -11.39 -0.06 -3.48
CA ALA A 60 -10.08 0.58 -3.38
C ALA A 60 -9.33 0.58 -4.72
N PHE A 61 -10.02 0.40 -5.86
CA PHE A 61 -9.46 0.36 -7.22
C PHE A 61 -8.58 -0.87 -7.54
N GLN A 62 -8.69 -1.97 -6.79
CA GLN A 62 -8.04 -3.22 -7.17
C GLN A 62 -8.75 -3.86 -8.37
N THR A 63 -8.04 -4.00 -9.48
CA THR A 63 -8.55 -4.67 -10.69
C THR A 63 -7.99 -6.08 -10.88
N VAL A 64 -6.81 -6.35 -10.34
CA VAL A 64 -6.19 -7.70 -10.36
C VAL A 64 -6.07 -8.22 -8.92
N PHE A 65 -6.83 -9.28 -8.63
CA PHE A 65 -7.00 -9.83 -7.27
C PHE A 65 -5.84 -10.76 -6.86
N HIS A 66 -4.64 -10.19 -6.81
CA HIS A 66 -3.51 -10.71 -6.07
C HIS A 66 -2.88 -9.57 -5.28
N PHE A 67 -2.19 -9.89 -4.18
CA PHE A 67 -1.47 -8.88 -3.42
C PHE A 67 -0.33 -8.30 -4.26
N HIS A 68 -0.34 -6.98 -4.45
CA HIS A 68 0.75 -6.24 -5.07
C HIS A 68 0.85 -4.84 -4.47
N LEU A 69 2.08 -4.37 -4.29
CA LEU A 69 2.38 -3.00 -3.91
C LEU A 69 2.80 -2.22 -5.16
N HIS A 70 2.15 -1.10 -5.40
CA HIS A 70 2.64 -0.11 -6.36
C HIS A 70 3.77 0.68 -5.72
N VAL A 71 4.94 0.69 -6.35
CA VAL A 71 6.06 1.56 -5.99
C VAL A 71 6.23 2.60 -7.08
N ILE A 72 5.95 3.86 -6.74
CA ILE A 72 5.85 4.97 -7.69
C ILE A 72 7.02 5.93 -7.41
N PRO A 73 8.06 5.99 -8.26
CA PRO A 73 9.16 6.93 -8.13
C PRO A 73 8.67 8.37 -8.26
N ARG A 74 9.19 9.28 -7.42
CA ARG A 74 8.77 10.69 -7.35
C ARG A 74 9.93 11.65 -7.53
N TYR A 75 9.64 12.81 -8.12
CA TYR A 75 10.58 13.88 -8.39
C TYR A 75 9.98 15.23 -8.02
N THR A 76 10.81 16.16 -7.57
CA THR A 76 10.37 17.54 -7.35
C THR A 76 9.80 18.12 -8.65
N GLY A 77 8.57 18.62 -8.58
CA GLY A 77 7.90 19.24 -9.72
C GLY A 77 7.27 18.27 -10.73
N ASP A 78 7.17 16.97 -10.44
CA ASP A 78 6.56 15.99 -11.37
C ASP A 78 5.05 16.14 -11.58
N GLY A 79 4.42 17.11 -10.91
CA GLY A 79 2.99 17.42 -11.02
C GLY A 79 2.06 16.35 -10.44
N TRP A 80 2.59 15.26 -9.88
CA TRP A 80 1.76 14.20 -9.31
C TRP A 80 1.28 14.58 -7.92
N THR A 81 -0.03 14.40 -7.69
CA THR A 81 -0.70 14.76 -6.44
C THR A 81 -1.80 13.76 -6.12
N ILE A 82 -1.99 13.47 -4.83
CA ILE A 82 -3.18 12.77 -4.33
C ILE A 82 -4.18 13.86 -3.95
N LYS A 83 -5.17 14.09 -4.81
CA LYS A 83 -6.28 15.00 -4.49
C LYS A 83 -7.33 14.27 -3.67
N ALA A 84 -7.06 14.09 -2.40
CA ALA A 84 -8.10 13.77 -1.42
C ALA A 84 -8.51 15.08 -0.75
N THR A 85 -9.79 15.42 -0.80
CA THR A 85 -10.38 16.47 0.04
C THR A 85 -11.18 15.78 1.13
N PRO A 86 -10.54 15.18 2.15
CA PRO A 86 -11.28 14.56 3.24
C PRO A 86 -12.10 15.63 3.95
N PRO A 87 -13.36 15.35 4.32
CA PRO A 87 -14.12 16.29 5.14
C PRO A 87 -13.41 16.45 6.49
N GLU A 88 -13.44 17.66 7.04
CA GLU A 88 -13.05 17.85 8.44
C GLU A 88 -13.99 17.02 9.33
N ARG A 89 -13.41 16.29 10.28
CA ARG A 89 -14.16 15.46 11.23
C ARG A 89 -13.73 15.82 12.64
N GLU A 90 -14.68 15.86 13.55
CA GLU A 90 -14.42 16.11 14.96
C GLU A 90 -13.43 15.08 15.52
N ARG A 91 -12.50 15.54 16.37
CA ARG A 91 -11.47 14.68 16.96
C ARG A 91 -12.06 13.46 17.66
N SER A 92 -13.19 13.62 18.35
CA SER A 92 -13.88 12.52 19.05
C SER A 92 -14.34 11.40 18.11
N LEU A 93 -14.71 11.73 16.86
CA LEU A 93 -15.08 10.74 15.85
C LEU A 93 -13.84 9.97 15.36
N LEU A 94 -12.71 10.65 15.17
CA LEU A 94 -11.44 10.01 14.80
C LEU A 94 -10.95 9.07 15.91
N ASP A 95 -11.06 9.50 17.17
CA ASP A 95 -10.66 8.67 18.31
C ASP A 95 -11.57 7.45 18.46
N ARG A 96 -12.87 7.58 18.19
CA ARG A 96 -13.83 6.47 18.13
C ARG A 96 -13.47 5.47 17.02
N ASP A 97 -13.23 5.94 15.80
CA ASP A 97 -12.88 5.08 14.66
C ASP A 97 -11.56 4.35 14.93
N ALA A 98 -10.57 5.04 15.51
CA ALA A 98 -9.31 4.43 15.91
C ALA A 98 -9.49 3.36 16.99
N GLN A 99 -10.40 3.55 17.95
CA GLN A 99 -10.72 2.53 18.95
C GLN A 99 -11.38 1.31 18.31
N ALA A 100 -12.37 1.51 17.43
CA ALA A 100 -13.03 0.41 16.72
C ALA A 100 -12.03 -0.43 15.91
N ILE A 101 -11.05 0.21 15.25
CA ILE A 101 -9.97 -0.49 14.54
C ILE A 101 -9.10 -1.30 15.51
N ARG A 102 -8.70 -0.72 16.66
CA ARG A 102 -7.89 -1.43 17.66
C ARG A 102 -8.60 -2.68 18.20
N ASP A 103 -9.88 -2.54 18.53
CA ASP A 103 -10.69 -3.65 19.03
C ASP A 103 -10.81 -4.77 17.99
N ALA A 104 -11.04 -4.42 16.73
CA ALA A 104 -11.10 -5.38 15.62
C ALA A 104 -9.76 -6.10 15.39
N VAL A 105 -8.64 -5.38 15.48
CA VAL A 105 -7.30 -5.98 15.37
C VAL A 105 -7.04 -6.94 16.53
N ALA A 106 -7.39 -6.56 17.76
CA ALA A 106 -7.22 -7.41 18.94
C ALA A 106 -8.06 -8.69 18.86
N ALA A 107 -9.26 -8.61 18.28
CA ALA A 107 -10.14 -9.77 18.09
C ALA A 107 -9.73 -10.69 16.91
N ALA A 108 -8.88 -10.20 16.00
CA ALA A 108 -8.42 -10.95 14.82
C ALA A 108 -7.10 -11.71 15.05
N GLY A 109 -6.45 -11.51 16.21
CA GLY A 109 -5.25 -12.23 16.65
C GLY A 109 -5.58 -13.39 17.59
#